data_AF-A0A953P949-F1
#
_entry.id   AF-A0A953P949-F1
#
_cell.length_a   1.000
_cell.length_b   1.000
_cell.length_c   1.000
_cell.angle_alpha   90.00
_cell.angle_beta   90.00
_cell.angle_gamma   90.00
#
_symmetry.space_group_name_H-M   'P 1'
#
loop_
_entity.id
_entity.type
_entity.pdbx_description
1 polymer ?
#
loop_
_entity_poly.entity_id
_entity_poly.type
_entity_poly.pdbx_seq_one_letter_code
_entity_poly.pdbx_strand_id
1 'polypeptide(L)' 'MTCKDTIHLICWYLEAKLSPDVEAEVEQHLRSCPDCYVVLDAAVSTLERHFGYSHPIGLKAPTTAA' A
#
# COMPACT_ATOMS: atom_id res chain seq x y z
N MET A 1 1.76 -10.15 -10.09
CA MET A 1 0.51 -9.37 -10.32
C MET A 1 0.73 -8.05 -11.07
N THR A 2 -0.32 -7.44 -11.64
CA THR A 2 -0.24 -6.15 -12.39
C THR A 2 -0.59 -4.94 -11.52
N CYS A 3 -0.12 -3.73 -11.90
CA CYS A 3 -0.45 -2.50 -11.18
C CYS A 3 -1.95 -2.26 -11.05
N LYS A 4 -2.73 -2.61 -12.09
CA LYS A 4 -4.18 -2.46 -12.08
C LYS A 4 -4.83 -3.31 -10.99
N ASP A 5 -4.41 -4.56 -10.87
CA ASP A 5 -4.90 -5.47 -9.83
C ASP A 5 -4.50 -4.94 -8.44
N THR A 6 -3.25 -4.53 -8.28
CA THR A 6 -2.75 -3.95 -7.02
C THR A 6 -3.58 -2.77 -6.57
N ILE A 7 -3.81 -1.80 -7.45
CA ILE A 7 -4.56 -0.57 -7.12
C ILE A 7 -5.97 -0.91 -6.64
N HIS A 8 -6.64 -1.89 -7.26
CA HIS A 8 -7.96 -2.32 -6.82
C HIS A 8 -7.93 -3.05 -5.46
N LEU A 9 -6.82 -3.70 -5.13
CA LEU A 9 -6.64 -4.47 -3.90
C LEU A 9 -6.12 -3.63 -2.72
N ILE A 10 -5.61 -2.42 -2.95
CA ILE A 10 -5.02 -1.56 -1.89
C ILE A 10 -5.99 -1.32 -0.73
N CYS A 11 -7.27 -1.04 -0.98
CA CYS A 11 -8.22 -0.84 0.12
C CYS A 11 -8.38 -2.10 0.96
N TRP A 12 -8.54 -3.27 0.32
CA TRP A 12 -8.66 -4.54 1.03
C TRP A 12 -7.37 -4.96 1.75
N TYR A 13 -6.22 -4.61 1.19
CA TYR A 13 -4.91 -4.77 1.82
C TYR A 13 -4.83 -3.96 3.12
N LEU A 14 -5.18 -2.67 3.06
CA LEU A 14 -5.17 -1.79 4.24
C LEU A 14 -6.16 -2.22 5.33
N GLU A 15 -7.27 -2.84 4.94
CA GLU A 15 -8.27 -3.40 5.84
C GLU A 15 -7.92 -4.82 6.35
N ALA A 16 -6.77 -5.39 5.97
CA ALA A 16 -6.35 -6.76 6.30
C ALA A 16 -7.42 -7.82 5.94
N LYS A 17 -8.09 -7.63 4.80
CA LYS A 17 -9.17 -8.52 4.29
C LYS A 17 -8.69 -9.47 3.18
N LEU A 18 -7.41 -9.42 2.83
CA LEU A 18 -6.85 -10.28 1.80
C LEU A 18 -6.49 -11.66 2.37
N SER A 19 -6.50 -12.68 1.51
CA SER A 19 -5.90 -13.97 1.84
C SER A 19 -4.38 -13.84 1.89
N PRO A 20 -3.68 -14.62 2.74
CA PRO A 20 -2.23 -14.49 2.94
C PRO A 20 -1.41 -14.63 1.65
N ASP A 21 -1.84 -15.48 0.73
CA ASP A 21 -1.21 -15.66 -0.59
C ASP A 21 -1.29 -14.38 -1.45
N VAL A 22 -2.46 -13.72 -1.43
CA VAL A 22 -2.70 -12.48 -2.17
C VAL A 22 -2.00 -11.30 -1.51
N GLU A 23 -1.97 -11.26 -0.18
CA GLU A 23 -1.25 -10.24 0.58
C GLU A 23 0.25 -10.26 0.27
N ALA A 24 0.86 -11.45 0.20
CA ALA A 24 2.27 -11.60 -0.16
C ALA A 24 2.58 -11.12 -1.58
N GLU A 25 1.72 -11.43 -2.55
CA GLU A 25 1.82 -10.90 -3.91
C GLU A 25 1.71 -9.37 -3.91
N VAL A 26 0.76 -8.83 -3.12
CA VAL A 26 0.54 -7.38 -2.94
C VAL A 26 1.78 -6.68 -2.42
N GLU A 27 2.32 -7.16 -1.30
CA GLU A 27 3.55 -6.65 -0.72
C GLU A 27 4.74 -6.72 -1.69
N GLN A 28 4.89 -7.84 -2.42
CA GLN A 28 6.01 -8.02 -3.33
C GLN A 28 6.02 -6.94 -4.43
N HIS A 29 4.86 -6.64 -5.01
CA HIS A 29 4.78 -5.59 -6.01
C HIS A 29 4.93 -4.19 -5.42
N LEU A 30 4.37 -3.92 -4.24
CA LEU A 30 4.53 -2.62 -3.58
C LEU A 30 6.00 -2.31 -3.27
N ARG A 31 6.82 -3.35 -2.99
CA ARG A 31 8.27 -3.22 -2.85
C ARG A 31 9.01 -3.01 -4.17
N SER A 32 8.45 -3.47 -5.28
CA SER A 32 9.07 -3.48 -6.61
C SER A 32 8.60 -2.32 -7.51
N CYS A 33 7.42 -1.78 -7.27
CA CYS A 33 6.74 -0.79 -8.10
C CYS A 33 6.55 0.53 -7.34
N PRO A 34 7.32 1.59 -7.68
CA PRO A 34 7.23 2.88 -7.01
C PRO A 34 5.88 3.57 -7.24
N ASP A 35 5.27 3.43 -8.42
CA ASP A 35 3.96 4.02 -8.72
C ASP A 35 2.86 3.47 -7.79
N CYS A 36 2.82 2.14 -7.62
CA CYS A 36 1.85 1.51 -6.72
C CYS A 36 2.11 1.86 -5.25
N TYR A 37 3.38 2.07 -4.87
CA TYR A 37 3.72 2.56 -3.54
C TYR A 37 3.17 3.98 -3.30
N VAL A 38 3.28 4.89 -4.28
CA VAL A 38 2.70 6.23 -4.17
C VAL A 38 1.17 6.17 -4.05
N VAL A 39 0.51 5.27 -4.78
CA VAL A 39 -0.95 5.08 -4.65
C VAL A 39 -1.32 4.56 -3.25
N LEU A 40 -0.53 3.63 -2.69
CA LEU A 40 -0.73 3.15 -1.33
C LEU A 40 -0.58 4.28 -0.30
N ASP A 41 0.49 5.07 -0.40
CA ASP A 41 0.76 6.19 0.50
C ASP A 41 -0.37 7.24 0.49
N ALA A 42 -0.88 7.57 -0.71
CA ALA A 42 -2.02 8.46 -0.87
C ALA A 42 -3.30 7.88 -0.25
N ALA A 43 -3.53 6.57 -0.41
CA ALA A 43 -4.67 5.89 0.19
C ALA A 43 -4.59 5.90 1.72
N VAL A 44 -3.42 5.58 2.30
CA VAL A 44 -3.17 5.64 3.74
C VAL A 44 -3.42 7.04 4.28
N SER A 45 -2.81 8.07 3.68
CA SER A 45 -2.98 9.48 4.07
C SER A 45 -4.45 9.92 4.06
N THR A 46 -5.21 9.46 3.07
CA THR A 46 -6.65 9.75 2.96
C THR A 46 -7.42 9.06 4.08
N LEU A 47 -7.15 7.77 4.33
CA LEU A 47 -7.83 7.02 5.38
C LEU A 47 -7.46 7.49 6.79
N GLU A 48 -6.22 7.88 7.03
CA GLU A 48 -5.78 8.49 8.30
C GLU A 48 -6.55 9.77 8.60
N ARG A 49 -6.68 10.66 7.62
CA ARG A 49 -7.42 11.92 7.78
C ARG A 49 -8.91 11.71 8.06
N HIS A 50 -9.52 10.70 7.44
CA HIS A 50 -10.97 10.48 7.53
C HIS A 50 -11.39 9.51 8.64
N PHE A 51 -10.55 8.54 8.98
CA PHE A 51 -10.89 7.42 9.88
C PHE A 51 -9.91 7.24 11.05
N GLY A 52 -8.83 8.04 11.14
CA GLY A 52 -7.81 7.88 12.18
C GLY A 52 -7.01 6.57 12.05
N TYR A 53 -6.93 6.03 10.83
CA TYR A 53 -6.38 4.71 10.54
C TYR A 53 -4.84 4.70 10.63
N SER A 54 -4.25 4.56 11.82
CA SER A 54 -2.81 4.29 11.94
C SER A 54 -2.52 2.85 11.53
N HIS A 55 -2.32 2.61 10.23
CA HIS A 55 -1.82 1.33 9.76
C HIS A 55 -0.30 1.25 10.06
N PRO A 56 0.19 0.22 10.78
CA PRO A 56 1.57 0.15 11.25
C PRO A 56 2.56 -0.29 10.15
N ILE A 57 2.43 0.23 8.92
CA ILE A 57 3.44 0.02 7.89
C ILE A 57 4.42 1.20 7.90
N GLY A 58 5.41 1.09 8.78
CA GLY A 58 6.62 1.89 8.71
C GLY A 58 7.51 1.49 7.53
N LEU A 59 6.98 1.45 6.30
CA LEU A 59 7.85 1.49 5.13
C LEU A 59 8.40 2.92 5.02
N LYS A 60 9.65 3.09 5.45
CA LYS A 60 10.39 4.32 5.22
C LYS A 60 10.39 4.63 3.73
N ALA A 61 9.80 5.77 3.36
CA ALA A 61 9.97 6.37 2.05
C ALA A 61 11.48 6.49 1.72
N PRO A 62 11.90 6.17 0.47
CA PRO A 62 13.27 6.41 0.05
C PRO A 62 13.53 7.92 0.09
N THR A 63 14.47 8.31 0.94
CA THR A 63 14.94 9.69 1.09
C THR A 63 15.69 10.09 -0.17
N THR A 64 15.08 10.92 -1.02
CA THR A 64 15.81 11.59 -2.10
C THR A 64 16.51 12.81 -1.52
N ALA A 65 17.82 12.66 -1.26
CA ALA A 65 18.70 13.78 -0.97
C ALA A 65 19.11 14.47 -2.27
N ALA A 66 18.93 15.78 -2.35
CA ALA A 66 19.56 16.68 -3.31
C ALA A 66 19.87 18.01 -2.63
#